data_AF-A0A6H5HWJ5-F1
#
_entry.id   AF-A0A6H5HWJ5-F1
#
_cell.length_a   1.000
_cell.length_b   1.000
_cell.length_c   1.000
_cell.angle_alpha   90.00
_cell.angle_beta   90.00
_cell.angle_gamma   90.00
#
_symmetry.space_group_name_H-M   'P 1'
#
loop_
_entity.id
_entity.type
_entity.pdbx_description
1 polymer ?
#
loop_
_entity_poly.entity_id
_entity_poly.type
_entity_poly.pdbx_seq_one_letter_code
_entity_poly.pdbx_strand_id
1 'polypeptide(L)' 'MDSQVTGDGRLLDLIDKEWRKDKLPIDDILVPVNELPDPESDNGDCYMTLKEIEQKWNNLALGTLSETHLSSPTPSHS' A
#
# COMPACT_ATOMS: atom_id res chain seq x y z
N MET A 1 -1.66 -22.78 -47.23
CA MET A 1 -1.18 -23.35 -45.96
C MET A 1 -1.42 -22.27 -44.93
N ASP A 2 -2.59 -22.31 -44.31
CA ASP A 2 -3.13 -21.16 -43.58
C ASP A 2 -2.53 -21.03 -42.17
N SER A 3 -1.61 -21.94 -41.83
CA SER A 3 -0.83 -21.97 -40.60
C SER A 3 0.39 -21.04 -40.62
N GLN A 4 0.81 -20.52 -41.78
CA GLN A 4 1.98 -19.65 -41.90
C GLN A 4 1.55 -18.21 -42.14
N VAL A 5 1.83 -17.31 -41.18
CA VAL A 5 1.69 -15.87 -41.42
C VAL A 5 2.82 -15.38 -42.32
N THR A 6 2.46 -14.64 -43.38
CA THR A 6 3.43 -13.96 -44.24
C THR A 6 3.83 -12.65 -43.57
N GLY A 7 5.11 -12.51 -43.23
CA GLY A 7 5.65 -11.25 -42.71
C GLY A 7 5.77 -10.21 -43.82
N ASP A 8 5.59 -8.93 -43.50
CA ASP A 8 5.84 -7.84 -44.43
C ASP A 8 7.35 -7.71 -44.69
N GLY A 9 7.78 -8.01 -45.91
CA GLY A 9 9.19 -7.97 -46.32
C GLY A 9 9.84 -6.62 -46.09
N ARG A 10 9.11 -5.51 -46.25
CA ARG A 10 9.66 -4.15 -46.01
C ARG A 10 10.00 -3.94 -44.53
N LEU A 11 9.16 -4.45 -43.63
CA LEU A 11 9.41 -4.34 -42.18
C LEU A 11 10.61 -5.20 -41.77
N LEU A 12 10.77 -6.38 -42.37
CA LEU A 12 11.90 -7.26 -42.11
C LEU A 12 13.24 -6.67 -42.56
N ASP A 13 13.26 -5.88 -43.63
CA ASP A 13 14.44 -5.18 -44.14
C ASP A 13 14.80 -3.93 -43.33
N LEU A 14 13.80 -3.27 -42.73
CA LEU A 14 14.00 -2.06 -41.92
C LEU A 14 14.54 -2.39 -40.52
N ILE A 15 14.11 -3.52 -39.94
CA ILE A 15 14.46 -3.90 -38.57
C ILE A 15 15.78 -4.67 -38.56
N ASP A 16 16.82 -4.06 -37.98
CA ASP A 16 18.11 -4.72 -37.80
C ASP A 16 18.07 -5.85 -36.74
N LYS A 17 19.19 -6.59 -36.63
CA LYS A 17 19.29 -7.73 -35.72
C LYS A 17 19.39 -7.32 -34.25
N GLU A 18 19.81 -6.10 -33.96
CA GLU A 18 19.98 -5.60 -32.60
C GLU A 18 18.62 -5.22 -32.04
N TRP A 19 17.87 -4.39 -32.76
CA TRP A 19 16.50 -4.00 -32.42
C TRP A 19 15.56 -5.20 -32.30
N ARG A 20 15.70 -6.21 -33.19
CA ARG A 20 14.90 -7.45 -33.10
C ARG A 20 15.13 -8.24 -31.81
N LYS A 21 16.32 -8.14 -31.22
CA LYS A 21 16.71 -8.88 -30.00
C LYS A 21 16.58 -8.03 -28.74
N ASP A 22 16.39 -6.73 -28.91
CA ASP A 22 16.28 -5.79 -27.82
C ASP A 22 15.08 -6.12 -26.93
N LYS A 23 15.24 -5.90 -25.64
CA LYS A 23 14.22 -6.15 -24.63
C LYS A 23 14.09 -4.92 -23.76
N LEU A 24 12.85 -4.53 -23.49
CA LEU A 24 12.60 -3.46 -22.54
C LEU A 24 13.19 -3.82 -21.18
N PRO A 25 13.78 -2.85 -20.46
CA PRO A 25 14.23 -3.06 -19.10
C PRO A 25 13.06 -3.43 -18.19
N ILE A 26 13.36 -4.15 -17.11
CA ILE A 26 12.40 -4.37 -16.02
C ILE A 26 12.55 -3.19 -15.08
N ASP A 27 11.70 -2.18 -15.26
CA ASP A 27 11.66 -1.00 -14.41
C ASP A 27 10.56 -1.11 -13.35
N ASP A 28 10.84 -0.53 -12.18
CA ASP A 28 9.87 -0.40 -11.09
C ASP A 28 8.86 0.70 -11.40
N ILE A 29 7.64 0.52 -10.91
CA ILE A 29 6.59 1.53 -10.98
C ILE A 29 6.48 2.29 -9.67
N LEU A 30 6.12 3.57 -9.75
CA LEU A 30 5.80 4.37 -8.56
C LEU A 30 4.44 3.94 -8.01
N VAL A 31 4.46 3.22 -6.90
CA VAL A 31 3.24 2.82 -6.18
C VAL A 31 2.96 3.83 -5.06
N PRO A 32 1.76 4.41 -4.96
CA PRO A 32 1.41 5.32 -3.88
C PRO A 32 1.40 4.59 -2.54
N VAL A 33 2.43 4.81 -1.71
CA VAL A 33 2.61 4.12 -0.43
C VAL A 33 1.41 4.28 0.52
N ASN A 34 0.74 5.44 0.48
CA ASN A 34 -0.41 5.72 1.33
C ASN A 34 -1.64 4.85 1.01
N GLU A 35 -1.72 4.32 -0.22
CA GLU A 35 -2.79 3.43 -0.67
C GLU A 35 -2.41 1.94 -0.50
N LEU A 36 -1.25 1.66 0.11
CA LEU A 36 -0.82 0.32 0.47
C LEU A 36 -1.12 0.02 1.94
N PRO A 37 -1.37 -1.25 2.29
CA PRO A 37 -1.47 -1.66 3.67
C PRO A 37 -0.12 -1.58 4.39
N ASP A 38 -0.17 -1.38 5.71
CA ASP A 38 1.03 -1.35 6.55
C ASP A 38 1.69 -2.73 6.60
N PRO A 39 2.94 -2.89 6.13
CA PRO A 39 3.65 -4.16 6.19
C PRO A 39 3.99 -4.61 7.62
N GLU A 40 4.01 -3.70 8.60
CA GLU A 40 4.38 -3.97 10.00
C GLU A 40 3.16 -4.20 10.91
N SER A 41 1.93 -4.12 10.38
CA SER A 41 0.71 -4.27 11.19
C SER A 41 0.50 -5.71 11.65
N ASP A 42 0.94 -6.01 12.88
CA ASP A 42 0.63 -7.26 13.61
C ASP A 42 -0.83 -7.31 14.11
N ASN A 43 -1.52 -6.16 14.13
CA ASN A 43 -2.76 -5.97 14.88
C ASN A 43 -4.07 -6.17 14.07
N GLY A 44 -4.06 -7.01 13.03
CA GLY A 44 -5.25 -7.38 12.27
C GLY A 44 -5.81 -6.32 11.31
N ASP A 45 -5.26 -5.10 11.30
CA ASP A 45 -5.61 -4.03 10.36
C ASP A 45 -4.82 -4.15 9.02
N CYS A 46 -4.28 -5.33 8.71
CA CYS A 46 -3.47 -5.61 7.51
C CYS A 46 -4.23 -5.47 6.17
N TYR A 47 -5.55 -5.28 6.22
CA TYR A 47 -6.40 -5.05 5.06
C TYR A 47 -6.66 -3.57 4.78
N MET A 48 -6.33 -2.67 5.71
CA MET A 48 -6.52 -1.22 5.54
C MET A 48 -5.26 -0.57 5.01
N THR A 49 -5.43 0.47 4.18
CA THR A 49 -4.32 1.29 3.70
C THR A 49 -3.80 2.22 4.79
N LEU A 50 -2.52 2.65 4.70
CA LEU A 50 -1.91 3.61 5.62
C LEU A 50 -2.77 4.88 5.78
N LYS A 51 -3.35 5.36 4.68
CA LYS A 51 -4.24 6.52 4.67
C LYS A 51 -5.54 6.30 5.46
N GLU A 52 -6.15 5.13 5.34
CA GLU A 52 -7.37 4.79 6.09
C GLU A 52 -7.08 4.66 7.59
N ILE A 53 -5.93 4.09 7.95
CA ILE A 53 -5.48 3.96 9.34
C ILE A 53 -5.30 5.34 9.98
N GLU A 54 -4.68 6.30 9.29
CA GLU A 54 -4.48 7.67 9.79
C GLU A 54 -5.81 8.40 10.03
N GLN A 55 -6.83 8.11 9.21
CA GLN A 55 -8.16 8.71 9.35
C GLN A 55 -8.99 8.09 10.49
N LYS A 56 -8.58 6.93 11.02
CA LYS A 56 -9.28 6.22 12.09
C LYS A 56 -9.01 6.91 13.43
N TRP A 57 -10.07 7.34 14.10
CA TRP A 57 -9.99 7.93 15.44
C TRP A 57 -9.84 6.84 16.51
N ASN A 58 -8.61 6.59 16.95
CA ASN A 58 -8.33 5.58 17.97
C ASN A 58 -8.28 6.15 19.41
N ASN A 59 -8.29 7.47 19.59
CA ASN A 59 -8.21 8.08 20.91
C ASN A 59 -9.59 8.18 21.59
N LEU A 60 -9.87 7.23 22.48
CA LEU A 60 -11.10 7.19 23.28
C LEU A 60 -11.00 7.98 24.60
N ALA A 61 -9.89 8.68 24.86
CA ALA A 61 -9.64 9.43 26.11
C ALA A 61 -9.81 8.63 27.43
N LEU A 62 -9.78 7.30 27.36
CA LEU A 62 -10.01 6.41 28.51
C LEU A 62 -8.94 6.56 29.61
N GLY A 63 -7.77 7.10 29.29
CA GLY A 63 -6.75 7.42 30.29
C GLY A 63 -7.22 8.44 31.35
N THR A 64 -8.23 9.25 31.04
CA THR A 64 -8.81 10.19 32.02
C THR A 64 -9.67 9.51 33.08
N LEU A 65 -10.20 8.31 32.80
CA LEU A 65 -11.06 7.56 33.71
C LEU A 65 -10.28 6.93 34.86
N SER A 66 -9.00 6.57 34.64
CA SER A 66 -8.15 6.06 35.73
C SER A 66 -7.78 7.15 36.74
N GLU A 67 -7.73 8.42 36.31
CA GLU A 67 -7.26 9.52 37.16
C GLU A 67 -8.38 10.09 38.04
N THR A 68 -9.63 10.05 37.56
CA THR A 68 -10.81 10.47 38.35
C THR A 68 -11.10 9.57 39.56
N HIS A 69 -10.69 8.30 39.51
CA HIS A 69 -10.89 7.37 40.63
C HIS A 69 -9.92 7.55 41.80
N LEU A 70 -8.78 8.24 41.61
CA LEU A 70 -7.83 8.53 42.70
C LEU A 70 -8.16 9.84 43.46
N SER A 71 -9.00 10.72 42.91
CA SER A 71 -9.29 12.03 43.48
C SER A 71 -10.56 12.09 44.36
N SER A 72 -11.05 10.97 44.92
CA SER A 72 -12.18 11.02 45.85
C SER A 72 -11.77 11.76 47.14
N PRO A 73 -12.42 12.87 47.54
CA PRO A 73 -12.27 13.38 48.89
C PRO A 73 -13.10 12.47 49.80
N THR A 74 -12.44 11.77 50.72
CA THR A 74 -13.11 11.08 51.81
C THR A 74 -13.97 12.10 52.58
N PRO A 75 -15.29 11.87 52.77
CA PRO A 75 -16.08 12.79 53.58
C PRO A 75 -15.69 12.57 55.04
N SER A 76 -14.99 13.55 55.62
CA SER A 76 -14.74 13.59 57.06
C SER A 76 -16.05 13.94 57.76
N HIS A 77 -16.73 12.93 58.29
CA HIS A 77 -17.91 13.06 59.12
C HIS A 77 -17.50 13.71 60.46
N SER A 78 -18.21 14.76 60.88
CA SER A 78 -18.12 15.38 62.22
C SER A 78 -19.52 15.61 62.73
#